data_AF-A0A075G186-F1
#
_entry.id   AF-A0A075G186-F1
#
_cell.length_a   1.000
_cell.length_b   1.000
_cell.length_c   1.000
_cell.angle_alpha   90.00
_cell.angle_beta   90.00
_cell.angle_gamma   90.00
#
_symmetry.space_group_name_H-M   'P 1'
#
loop_
_entity.id
_entity.type
_entity.pdbx_description
1 polymer ?
#
loop_
_entity_poly.entity_id
_entity_poly.type
_entity_poly.pdbx_seq_one_letter_code
_entity_poly.pdbx_strand_id
1 'polypeptide(L)'
;MINKILRSFFLGNEGFHIYVSKSEYDDVGSKERAEIADYIMFRGSIPETFGFRKFNMNKSSLPKFEDDGWGGRLAKHLYGTKSNRPKILQEVLSGGYTLFQKRLENFRDSIGIKIDPNVTQDIHRIFRLPGSINSKSGLTKIFVEDLKKFDPYVDACFIDDEEVEVVTNCPIEFSLKKKKFGPFNNEQVSVPKFAAVYMMCKGIASSV
;
A
#
# COMPACT_ATOMS: atom_id res chain seq x y z
N MET A 1 -9.60 -0.99 20.07
CA MET A 1 -10.28 -2.24 19.69
C MET A 1 -9.90 -2.71 18.28
N ILE A 2 -9.79 -1.81 17.28
CA ILE A 2 -9.37 -2.13 15.90
C ILE A 2 -7.94 -2.73 15.78
N ASN A 3 -6.98 -2.27 16.60
CA ASN A 3 -5.59 -2.77 16.57
C ASN A 3 -5.40 -4.26 16.95
N LYS A 4 -6.44 -4.96 17.45
CA LYS A 4 -6.33 -6.40 17.77
C LYS A 4 -6.66 -7.32 16.58
N ILE A 5 -7.29 -6.80 15.53
CA ILE A 5 -7.81 -7.57 14.38
C ILE A 5 -6.88 -7.45 13.16
N LEU A 6 -6.26 -6.27 12.95
CA LEU A 6 -5.36 -6.02 11.83
C LEU A 6 -3.90 -6.31 12.20
N ARG A 7 -3.20 -7.06 11.35
CA ARG A 7 -1.77 -7.35 11.50
C ARG A 7 -1.02 -7.01 10.23
N SER A 8 -0.06 -6.11 10.35
CA SER A 8 0.80 -5.68 9.23
C SER A 8 2.10 -6.46 9.25
N PHE A 9 2.55 -6.89 8.08
CA PHE A 9 3.84 -7.55 7.91
C PHE A 9 4.59 -6.94 6.73
N PHE A 10 5.84 -6.53 6.93
CA PHE A 10 6.72 -6.20 5.83
C PHE A 10 7.11 -7.47 5.07
N LEU A 11 7.12 -7.44 3.74
CA LEU A 11 7.33 -8.66 2.92
C LEU A 11 8.77 -9.12 2.77
N GLY A 12 9.70 -8.39 3.38
CA GLY A 12 11.11 -8.61 3.19
C GLY A 12 11.63 -8.05 1.87
N ASN A 13 10.88 -7.32 1.05
CA ASN A 13 11.47 -6.59 -0.08
C ASN A 13 10.73 -5.28 -0.32
N GLU A 14 9.58 -5.37 -0.97
CA GLU A 14 8.74 -4.22 -1.29
C GLU A 14 7.31 -4.52 -0.84
N GLY A 15 6.71 -3.57 -0.13
CA GLY A 15 5.32 -3.63 0.30
C GLY A 15 5.08 -4.41 1.60
N PHE A 16 3.78 -4.54 1.90
CA PHE A 16 3.27 -5.08 3.13
C PHE A 16 2.12 -6.06 2.84
N HIS A 17 1.93 -7.04 3.71
CA HIS A 17 0.66 -7.77 3.82
C HIS A 17 -0.07 -7.27 5.06
N ILE A 18 -1.38 -7.02 4.91
CA ILE A 18 -2.27 -6.71 6.02
C ILE A 18 -3.22 -7.89 6.16
N TYR A 19 -3.19 -8.52 7.32
CA TYR A 19 -4.11 -9.61 7.66
C TYR A 19 -5.22 -9.09 8.54
N VAL A 20 -6.45 -9.47 8.24
CA VAL A 20 -7.60 -9.35 9.13
C VAL A 20 -7.76 -10.71 9.81
N SER A 21 -7.70 -10.78 11.13
CA SER A 21 -7.79 -12.04 11.89
C SER A 21 -8.99 -12.02 12.82
N LYS A 22 -9.66 -13.17 12.99
CA LYS A 22 -10.82 -13.32 13.90
C LYS A 22 -11.98 -12.40 13.49
N SER A 23 -12.30 -12.40 12.21
CA SER A 23 -13.40 -11.61 11.68
C SER A 23 -14.60 -12.50 11.37
N GLU A 24 -15.79 -11.90 11.34
CA GLU A 24 -16.99 -12.54 10.76
C GLU A 24 -16.84 -12.83 9.25
N TYR A 25 -15.78 -12.32 8.63
CA TYR A 25 -15.48 -12.44 7.21
C TYR A 25 -14.45 -13.54 6.90
N ASP A 26 -14.07 -14.36 7.89
CA ASP A 26 -13.05 -15.41 7.69
C ASP A 26 -13.54 -16.45 6.64
N ASP A 27 -14.84 -16.73 6.60
CA ASP A 27 -15.48 -17.71 5.70
C ASP A 27 -16.04 -17.11 4.39
N VAL A 28 -15.80 -15.82 4.10
CA VAL A 28 -16.31 -15.22 2.86
C VAL A 28 -15.59 -15.77 1.63
N GLY A 29 -16.39 -16.02 0.59
CA GLY A 29 -15.94 -16.58 -0.67
C GLY A 29 -15.14 -15.60 -1.54
N SER A 30 -14.64 -16.12 -2.65
CA SER A 30 -13.80 -15.35 -3.57
C SER A 30 -14.52 -14.13 -4.16
N LYS A 31 -15.82 -14.25 -4.47
CA LYS A 31 -16.63 -13.16 -5.03
C LYS A 31 -16.82 -12.02 -4.03
N GLU A 32 -17.15 -12.35 -2.79
CA GLU A 32 -17.33 -11.40 -1.71
C GLU A 32 -16.01 -10.68 -1.39
N ARG A 33 -14.88 -11.39 -1.43
CA ARG A 33 -13.55 -10.79 -1.28
C ARG A 33 -13.19 -9.86 -2.43
N ALA A 34 -13.65 -10.14 -3.65
CA ALA A 34 -13.49 -9.23 -4.79
C ALA A 34 -14.27 -7.92 -4.57
N GLU A 35 -15.50 -7.98 -4.06
CA GLU A 35 -16.28 -6.79 -3.69
C GLU A 35 -15.58 -5.96 -2.59
N ILE A 36 -15.00 -6.63 -1.58
CA ILE A 36 -14.20 -5.95 -0.54
C ILE A 36 -12.98 -5.26 -1.16
N ALA A 37 -12.26 -5.94 -2.07
CA ALA A 37 -11.11 -5.35 -2.76
C ALA A 37 -11.54 -4.11 -3.58
N ASP A 38 -12.62 -4.21 -4.34
CA ASP A 38 -13.14 -3.10 -5.14
C ASP A 38 -13.58 -1.93 -4.25
N TYR A 39 -14.25 -2.19 -3.12
CA TYR A 39 -14.60 -1.18 -2.13
C TYR A 39 -13.35 -0.44 -1.61
N ILE A 40 -12.29 -1.17 -1.23
CA ILE A 40 -11.04 -0.60 -0.72
C ILE A 40 -10.32 0.23 -1.80
N MET A 41 -10.41 -0.21 -3.05
CA MET A 41 -9.80 0.43 -4.22
C MET A 41 -10.64 1.57 -4.82
N PHE A 42 -11.79 1.91 -4.23
CA PHE A 42 -12.75 2.89 -4.78
C PHE A 42 -13.21 2.56 -6.21
N ARG A 43 -13.35 1.28 -6.52
CA ARG A 43 -13.86 0.78 -7.81
C ARG A 43 -15.38 0.65 -7.75
N GLY A 44 -16.02 0.76 -8.91
CA GLY A 44 -17.48 0.67 -9.01
C GLY A 44 -18.23 1.85 -8.38
N SER A 45 -17.56 2.98 -8.13
CA SER A 45 -18.19 4.18 -7.58
C SER A 45 -19.26 4.72 -8.54
N ILE A 46 -20.49 4.88 -8.03
CA ILE A 46 -21.61 5.49 -8.75
C ILE A 46 -22.14 6.73 -7.99
N PRO A 47 -22.62 7.77 -8.70
CA PRO A 47 -23.20 8.98 -8.14
C PRO A 47 -24.25 8.74 -7.05
N GLU A 48 -25.09 7.72 -7.19
CA GLU A 48 -26.16 7.40 -6.24
C GLU A 48 -25.63 7.03 -4.86
N THR A 49 -24.52 6.27 -4.82
CA THR A 49 -23.84 5.89 -3.56
C THR A 49 -23.36 7.14 -2.80
N PHE A 50 -23.14 8.24 -3.51
CA PHE A 50 -22.76 9.53 -2.95
C PHE A 50 -23.91 10.56 -3.00
N GLY A 51 -25.16 10.08 -3.02
CA GLY A 51 -26.34 10.92 -2.84
C GLY A 51 -26.74 11.78 -4.03
N PHE A 52 -26.14 11.57 -5.20
CA PHE A 52 -26.55 12.23 -6.44
C PHE A 52 -27.60 11.39 -7.16
N ARG A 53 -28.82 11.92 -7.30
CA ARG A 53 -29.97 11.17 -7.84
C ARG A 53 -30.12 11.39 -9.35
N LYS A 54 -30.07 10.31 -10.13
CA LYS A 54 -30.21 10.36 -11.59
C LYS A 54 -31.55 10.94 -12.08
N PHE A 55 -32.66 10.54 -11.47
CA PHE A 55 -34.02 10.92 -11.91
C PHE A 55 -34.64 12.08 -11.12
N ASN A 56 -33.99 12.57 -10.07
CA ASN A 56 -34.50 13.68 -9.25
C ASN A 56 -33.36 14.50 -8.67
N MET A 57 -32.62 15.18 -9.56
CA MET A 57 -31.38 15.88 -9.24
C MET A 57 -31.56 16.93 -8.14
N ASN A 58 -32.72 17.57 -8.06
CA ASN A 58 -33.05 18.58 -7.04
C ASN A 58 -33.11 18.01 -5.61
N LYS A 59 -33.26 16.68 -5.46
CA LYS A 59 -33.22 15.98 -4.17
C LYS A 59 -31.85 15.32 -3.91
N SER A 60 -30.82 15.68 -4.68
CA SER A 60 -29.46 15.18 -4.46
C SER A 60 -28.86 15.80 -3.20
N SER A 61 -28.21 14.97 -2.38
CA SER A 61 -27.51 15.38 -1.18
C SER A 61 -26.12 14.78 -1.17
N LEU A 62 -25.14 15.53 -1.64
CA LEU A 62 -23.75 15.09 -1.68
C LEU A 62 -23.12 14.96 -0.29
N PRO A 63 -22.03 14.16 -0.16
CA PRO A 63 -21.46 13.83 1.13
C PRO A 63 -20.94 15.03 1.91
N LYS A 64 -20.85 14.92 3.23
CA LYS A 64 -20.32 15.91 4.15
C LYS A 64 -18.96 15.45 4.68
N PHE A 65 -18.17 16.40 5.19
CA PHE A 65 -16.88 16.11 5.81
C PHE A 65 -16.98 15.19 7.03
N GLU A 66 -18.12 15.25 7.73
CA GLU A 66 -18.40 14.46 8.94
C GLU A 66 -19.06 13.11 8.62
N ASP A 67 -19.33 12.80 7.35
CA ASP A 67 -19.89 11.50 6.98
C ASP A 67 -18.83 10.41 7.17
N ASP A 68 -19.27 9.23 7.61
CA ASP A 68 -18.38 8.08 7.78
C ASP A 68 -17.96 7.45 6.44
N GLY A 69 -16.94 6.60 6.50
CA GLY A 69 -16.52 5.77 5.37
C GLY A 69 -16.13 6.56 4.12
N TRP A 70 -16.60 6.12 2.95
CA TRP A 70 -16.30 6.78 1.68
C TRP A 70 -16.97 8.14 1.51
N GLY A 71 -18.08 8.42 2.20
CA GLY A 71 -18.74 9.73 2.14
C GLY A 71 -17.80 10.86 2.59
N GLY A 72 -17.25 10.74 3.80
CA GLY A 72 -16.31 11.73 4.32
C GLY A 72 -14.97 11.75 3.58
N ARG A 73 -14.47 10.59 3.12
CA ARG A 73 -13.25 10.52 2.30
C ARG A 73 -13.42 11.26 0.98
N LEU A 74 -14.54 11.00 0.28
CA LEU A 74 -14.88 11.70 -0.95
C LEU A 74 -15.07 13.20 -0.67
N ALA A 75 -15.78 13.59 0.38
CA ALA A 75 -15.99 15.00 0.71
C ALA A 75 -14.66 15.76 0.92
N LYS A 76 -13.71 15.16 1.65
CA LYS A 76 -12.37 15.73 1.86
C LYS A 76 -11.62 15.92 0.55
N HIS A 77 -11.67 14.94 -0.36
CA HIS A 77 -10.99 15.04 -1.65
C HIS A 77 -11.70 15.98 -2.64
N LEU A 78 -13.02 15.86 -2.75
CA LEU A 78 -13.87 16.61 -3.67
C LEU A 78 -13.86 18.10 -3.36
N TYR A 79 -13.97 18.48 -2.08
CA TYR A 79 -14.08 19.87 -1.65
C TYR A 79 -12.74 20.48 -1.23
N GLY A 80 -11.80 19.68 -0.74
CA GLY A 80 -10.55 20.12 -0.12
C GLY A 80 -10.76 20.76 1.26
N THR A 81 -11.53 21.86 1.32
CA THR A 81 -11.82 22.61 2.55
C THR A 81 -13.32 22.86 2.71
N LYS A 82 -13.76 23.12 3.95
CA LYS A 82 -15.18 23.40 4.26
C LYS A 82 -15.69 24.67 3.55
N SER A 83 -14.84 25.67 3.35
CA SER A 83 -15.19 26.94 2.67
C SER A 83 -15.49 26.77 1.18
N ASN A 84 -14.81 25.84 0.51
CA ASN A 84 -14.99 25.59 -0.92
C ASN A 84 -16.27 24.80 -1.24
N ARG A 85 -16.87 24.17 -0.22
CA ARG A 85 -18.00 23.26 -0.38
C ARG A 85 -19.18 23.89 -1.12
N PRO A 86 -19.70 25.09 -0.78
CA PRO A 86 -20.88 25.64 -1.45
C PRO A 86 -20.64 25.82 -2.96
N LYS A 87 -19.46 26.31 -3.34
CA LYS A 87 -19.07 26.52 -4.74
C LYS A 87 -19.01 25.20 -5.51
N ILE A 88 -18.24 24.23 -5.01
CA ILE A 88 -18.05 22.94 -5.67
C ILE A 88 -19.34 22.12 -5.69
N LEU A 89 -20.18 22.23 -4.65
CA LEU A 89 -21.51 21.61 -4.63
C LEU A 89 -22.37 22.13 -5.79
N GLN A 90 -22.42 23.45 -5.99
CA GLN A 90 -23.14 24.04 -7.12
C GLN A 90 -22.58 23.56 -8.46
N GLU A 91 -21.25 23.55 -8.62
CA GLU A 91 -20.59 23.06 -9.85
C GLU A 91 -20.94 21.59 -10.16
N VAL A 92 -20.94 20.72 -9.15
CA VAL A 92 -21.29 19.30 -9.33
C VAL A 92 -22.77 19.14 -9.69
N LEU A 93 -23.66 19.87 -9.01
CA LEU A 93 -25.10 19.82 -9.30
C LEU A 93 -25.42 20.37 -10.70
N SER A 94 -24.81 21.49 -11.10
CA SER A 94 -24.98 22.07 -12.44
C SER A 94 -24.37 21.21 -13.54
N GLY A 95 -23.27 20.51 -13.25
CA GLY A 95 -22.58 19.62 -14.17
C GLY A 95 -23.34 18.33 -14.50
N GLY A 96 -24.29 17.95 -13.64
CA GLY A 96 -25.15 16.79 -13.86
C GLY A 96 -24.49 15.44 -13.58
N TYR A 97 -25.32 14.40 -13.72
CA TYR A 97 -24.98 13.02 -13.34
C TYR A 97 -23.72 12.49 -14.02
N THR A 98 -23.66 12.62 -15.36
CA THR A 98 -22.56 12.06 -16.17
C THR A 98 -21.21 12.70 -15.84
N LEU A 99 -21.20 14.02 -15.60
CA LEU A 99 -19.96 14.71 -15.24
C LEU A 99 -19.49 14.29 -13.84
N PHE A 100 -20.42 14.10 -12.90
CA PHE A 100 -20.08 13.61 -11.57
C PHE A 100 -19.57 12.16 -11.61
N GLN A 101 -20.19 11.27 -12.40
CA GLN A 101 -19.69 9.90 -12.64
C GLN A 101 -18.24 9.92 -13.14
N LYS A 102 -17.95 10.70 -14.19
CA LYS A 102 -16.59 10.85 -14.72
C LYS A 102 -15.60 11.40 -13.68
N ARG A 103 -16.06 12.31 -12.83
CA ARG A 103 -15.25 12.86 -11.73
C ARG A 103 -14.92 11.79 -10.68
N LEU A 104 -15.87 10.93 -10.33
CA LEU A 104 -15.64 9.80 -9.41
C LEU A 104 -14.64 8.79 -10.00
N GLU A 105 -14.76 8.46 -11.28
CA GLU A 105 -13.84 7.57 -11.99
C GLU A 105 -12.40 8.09 -11.95
N ASN A 106 -12.22 9.40 -12.17
CA ASN A 106 -10.92 10.04 -12.07
C ASN A 106 -10.34 10.05 -10.64
N PHE A 107 -11.20 10.01 -9.61
CA PHE A 107 -10.75 9.98 -8.22
C PHE A 107 -10.29 8.60 -7.77
N ARG A 108 -10.68 7.53 -8.46
CA ARG A 108 -10.30 6.15 -8.11
C ARG A 108 -8.81 6.01 -7.80
N ASP A 109 -7.94 6.56 -8.65
CA ASP A 109 -6.48 6.40 -8.48
C ASP A 109 -5.88 7.33 -7.41
N SER A 110 -6.60 8.39 -7.02
CA SER A 110 -6.15 9.36 -6.02
C SER A 110 -6.60 9.03 -4.60
N ILE A 111 -7.82 8.51 -4.42
CA ILE A 111 -8.38 8.21 -3.10
C ILE A 111 -8.52 6.71 -2.81
N GLY A 112 -8.53 5.87 -3.84
CA GLY A 112 -8.54 4.42 -3.72
C GLY A 112 -7.22 3.91 -3.14
N ILE A 113 -7.29 2.89 -2.29
CA ILE A 113 -6.09 2.28 -1.74
C ILE A 113 -5.49 1.33 -2.78
N LYS A 114 -4.19 1.46 -3.03
CA LYS A 114 -3.45 0.61 -3.97
C LYS A 114 -3.13 -0.74 -3.32
N ILE A 115 -3.93 -1.74 -3.65
CA ILE A 115 -3.69 -3.15 -3.31
C ILE A 115 -3.63 -3.99 -4.59
N ASP A 116 -3.08 -5.19 -4.49
CA ASP A 116 -3.25 -6.22 -5.52
C ASP A 116 -4.55 -7.01 -5.21
N PRO A 117 -5.62 -6.85 -5.99
CA PRO A 117 -6.92 -7.46 -5.71
C PRO A 117 -6.89 -8.98 -5.81
N ASN A 118 -6.00 -9.55 -6.64
CA ASN A 118 -5.89 -11.00 -6.80
C ASN A 118 -5.41 -11.67 -5.50
N VAL A 119 -4.61 -10.96 -4.70
CA VAL A 119 -4.19 -11.41 -3.36
C VAL A 119 -5.38 -11.57 -2.43
N THR A 120 -6.34 -10.65 -2.52
CA THR A 120 -7.48 -10.58 -1.61
C THR A 120 -8.57 -11.56 -2.03
N GLN A 121 -8.80 -11.70 -3.33
CA GLN A 121 -9.81 -12.55 -3.93
C GLN A 121 -9.52 -14.06 -3.78
N ASP A 122 -8.25 -14.44 -3.76
CA ASP A 122 -7.84 -15.84 -3.69
C ASP A 122 -7.94 -16.40 -2.24
N ILE A 123 -8.92 -17.27 -2.03
CA ILE A 123 -9.17 -17.95 -0.74
C ILE A 123 -8.18 -19.07 -0.43
N HIS A 124 -7.39 -19.51 -1.41
CA HIS A 124 -6.38 -20.57 -1.27
C HIS A 124 -4.95 -20.04 -1.35
N ARG A 125 -4.78 -18.72 -1.19
CA ARG A 125 -3.47 -18.07 -1.31
C ARG A 125 -2.50 -18.55 -0.25
N ILE A 126 -1.30 -18.96 -0.68
CA ILE A 126 -0.17 -19.21 0.20
C ILE A 126 0.58 -17.90 0.43
N PHE A 127 0.85 -17.59 1.70
CA PHE A 127 1.62 -16.43 2.08
C PHE A 127 3.00 -16.81 2.58
N ARG A 128 4.00 -15.95 2.30
CA ARG A 128 5.34 -16.06 2.86
C ARG A 128 5.27 -16.17 4.39
N LEU A 129 6.02 -17.11 4.97
CA LEU A 129 6.07 -17.32 6.41
C LEU A 129 6.77 -16.13 7.11
N PRO A 130 6.21 -15.56 8.19
CA PRO A 130 6.93 -14.60 9.04
C PRO A 130 8.23 -15.20 9.58
N GLY A 131 9.31 -14.42 9.61
CA GLY A 131 10.66 -14.86 9.95
C GLY A 131 11.46 -15.44 8.79
N SER A 132 10.85 -15.68 7.62
CA SER A 132 11.61 -16.09 6.43
C SER A 132 12.33 -14.93 5.74
N ILE A 133 13.48 -15.23 5.13
CA ILE A 133 14.28 -14.30 4.34
C ILE A 133 13.74 -14.22 2.91
N ASN A 134 13.69 -13.01 2.35
CA ASN A 134 13.30 -12.77 0.97
C ASN A 134 14.53 -12.84 0.05
N SER A 135 14.47 -13.69 -0.98
CA SER A 135 15.59 -13.92 -1.91
C SER A 135 15.93 -12.72 -2.81
N LYS A 136 15.06 -11.70 -2.90
CA LYS A 136 15.28 -10.49 -3.71
C LYS A 136 15.99 -9.36 -2.97
N SER A 137 16.25 -9.53 -1.68
CA SER A 137 16.85 -8.47 -0.83
C SER A 137 17.69 -9.00 0.33
N GLY A 138 17.54 -10.25 0.75
CA GLY A 138 18.10 -10.72 2.02
C GLY A 138 17.39 -10.19 3.27
N LEU A 139 16.32 -9.39 3.14
CA LEU A 139 15.56 -8.88 4.27
C LEU A 139 14.48 -9.87 4.72
N THR A 140 14.14 -9.81 6.00
CA THR A 140 13.22 -10.76 6.65
C THR A 140 11.79 -10.27 6.63
N LYS A 141 10.82 -11.16 6.40
CA LYS A 141 9.40 -10.84 6.61
C LYS A 141 9.13 -10.72 8.11
N ILE A 142 8.82 -9.51 8.59
CA ILE A 142 8.57 -9.27 10.01
C ILE A 142 7.22 -8.63 10.26
N PHE A 143 6.68 -8.89 11.45
CA PHE A 143 5.50 -8.19 11.97
C PHE A 143 5.85 -6.73 12.25
N VAL A 144 4.95 -5.82 11.88
CA VAL A 144 5.13 -4.38 12.06
C VAL A 144 4.01 -3.84 12.93
N GLU A 145 4.35 -3.46 14.16
CA GLU A 145 3.39 -2.92 15.12
C GLU A 145 3.04 -1.46 14.80
N ASP A 146 4.04 -0.63 14.50
CA ASP A 146 3.86 0.78 14.15
C ASP A 146 4.50 1.09 12.79
N LEU A 147 3.65 1.22 11.77
CA LEU A 147 4.05 1.54 10.40
C LEU A 147 4.78 2.89 10.28
N LYS A 148 4.59 3.83 11.22
CA LYS A 148 5.24 5.14 11.18
C LYS A 148 6.67 5.13 11.69
N LYS A 149 7.00 4.16 12.55
CA LYS A 149 8.33 4.03 13.17
C LYS A 149 9.22 2.99 12.49
N PHE A 150 8.61 2.13 11.68
CA PHE A 150 9.29 1.03 11.01
C PHE A 150 10.20 1.51 9.87
N ASP A 151 11.46 1.07 9.89
CA ASP A 151 12.42 1.24 8.81
C ASP A 151 12.83 -0.15 8.26
N PRO A 152 12.43 -0.51 7.02
CA PRO A 152 12.73 -1.82 6.45
C PRO A 152 14.23 -2.09 6.27
N TYR A 153 15.05 -1.05 6.09
CA TYR A 153 16.49 -1.18 5.87
C TYR A 153 17.29 -1.30 7.17
N VAL A 154 16.62 -1.20 8.31
CA VAL A 154 17.20 -1.38 9.64
C VAL A 154 16.55 -2.56 10.34
N ASP A 155 15.23 -2.50 10.51
CA ASP A 155 14.47 -3.42 11.36
C ASP A 155 14.31 -4.82 10.76
N ALA A 156 14.33 -4.95 9.43
CA ALA A 156 14.17 -6.23 8.74
C ALA A 156 15.51 -6.91 8.37
N CYS A 157 16.64 -6.31 8.75
CA CYS A 157 17.98 -6.75 8.38
C CYS A 157 18.62 -7.56 9.52
N PHE A 158 18.40 -8.88 9.53
CA PHE A 158 18.84 -9.78 10.61
C PHE A 158 20.20 -10.44 10.36
N ILE A 159 20.75 -10.32 9.15
CA ILE A 159 22.07 -10.84 8.82
C ILE A 159 23.12 -10.09 9.63
N ASP A 160 24.11 -10.82 10.14
CA ASP A 160 25.22 -10.29 10.91
C ASP A 160 26.13 -9.37 10.08
N ASP A 161 27.07 -8.73 10.76
CA ASP A 161 28.01 -7.76 10.18
C ASP A 161 29.44 -8.32 10.04
N GLU A 162 29.59 -9.65 9.98
CA GLU A 162 30.88 -10.27 9.65
C GLU A 162 31.35 -9.75 8.27
N GLU A 163 32.60 -9.30 8.19
CA GLU A 163 33.17 -8.80 6.96
C GLU A 163 33.41 -9.95 5.97
N VAL A 164 32.93 -9.77 4.74
CA VAL A 164 33.09 -10.73 3.65
C VAL A 164 33.52 -10.01 2.38
N GLU A 165 34.30 -10.69 1.54
CA GLU A 165 34.72 -10.16 0.26
C GLU A 165 33.70 -10.50 -0.84
N VAL A 166 33.37 -9.50 -1.66
CA VAL A 166 32.53 -9.65 -2.84
C VAL A 166 33.10 -8.87 -4.02
N VAL A 167 32.86 -9.35 -5.23
CA VAL A 167 33.05 -8.57 -6.45
C VAL A 167 31.74 -7.84 -6.73
N THR A 168 31.78 -6.51 -6.84
CA THR A 168 30.56 -5.70 -6.94
C THR A 168 30.65 -4.64 -8.04
N ASN A 169 29.51 -4.40 -8.68
CA ASN A 169 29.30 -3.32 -9.63
C ASN A 169 28.01 -2.61 -9.27
N CYS A 170 28.12 -1.56 -8.46
CA CYS A 170 26.98 -0.80 -7.96
C CYS A 170 27.13 0.66 -8.37
N PRO A 171 26.42 1.13 -9.41
CA PRO A 171 26.60 2.49 -9.93
C PRO A 171 26.03 3.59 -9.01
N ILE A 172 25.34 3.22 -7.93
CA ILE A 172 24.67 4.13 -7.01
C ILE A 172 25.11 3.91 -5.57
N GLU A 173 25.04 4.97 -4.76
CA GLU A 173 25.15 4.84 -3.31
C GLU A 173 23.81 4.32 -2.73
N PHE A 174 23.88 3.41 -1.77
CA PHE A 174 22.72 2.98 -1.00
C PHE A 174 23.04 2.90 0.49
N SER A 175 22.01 2.84 1.33
CA SER A 175 22.14 2.76 2.78
C SER A 175 21.44 1.52 3.34
N LEU A 176 22.10 0.82 4.25
CA LEU A 176 21.57 -0.36 4.94
C LEU A 176 22.14 -0.41 6.36
N LYS A 177 21.31 -0.68 7.38
CA LYS A 177 21.68 -0.55 8.80
C LYS A 177 22.37 0.80 9.14
N LYS A 178 21.89 1.90 8.53
CA LYS A 178 22.45 3.27 8.68
C LYS A 178 23.91 3.42 8.23
N LYS A 179 24.50 2.44 7.54
CA LYS A 179 25.79 2.53 6.87
C LYS A 179 25.57 2.76 5.37
N LYS A 180 26.45 3.55 4.75
CA LYS A 180 26.44 3.83 3.32
C LYS A 180 27.38 2.87 2.58
N PHE A 181 26.98 2.45 1.40
CA PHE A 181 27.72 1.55 0.53
C PHE A 181 27.67 2.07 -0.91
N GLY A 182 28.74 1.79 -1.65
CA GLY A 182 28.90 2.25 -3.01
C GLY A 182 29.09 3.78 -3.12
N PRO A 183 29.13 4.31 -4.35
CA PRO A 183 29.16 3.53 -5.59
C PRO A 183 30.42 2.65 -5.69
N PHE A 184 30.31 1.51 -6.35
CA PHE A 184 31.41 0.58 -6.61
C PHE A 184 31.55 0.33 -8.11
N ASN A 185 32.77 0.27 -8.62
CA ASN A 185 33.04 0.10 -10.05
C ASN A 185 33.90 -1.14 -10.35
N ASN A 186 33.25 -2.30 -10.52
CA ASN A 186 33.89 -3.58 -10.84
C ASN A 186 35.13 -3.87 -9.97
N GLU A 187 34.95 -3.81 -8.66
CA GLU A 187 36.02 -3.96 -7.69
C GLU A 187 35.69 -5.02 -6.65
N GLN A 188 36.74 -5.62 -6.09
CA GLN A 188 36.63 -6.53 -4.96
C GLN A 188 36.70 -5.72 -3.67
N VAL A 189 35.66 -5.81 -2.83
CA VAL A 189 35.52 -5.02 -1.61
C VAL A 189 35.18 -5.92 -0.42
N SER A 190 35.71 -5.56 0.74
CA SER A 190 35.25 -6.09 2.03
C SER A 190 34.05 -5.27 2.49
N VAL A 191 32.92 -5.93 2.72
CA VAL A 191 31.72 -5.32 3.28
C VAL A 191 31.07 -6.24 4.32
N PRO A 192 30.26 -5.70 5.25
CA PRO A 192 29.46 -6.53 6.15
C PRO A 192 28.56 -7.50 5.39
N LYS A 193 28.42 -8.73 5.91
CA LYS A 193 27.64 -9.83 5.31
C LYS A 193 26.22 -9.42 4.94
N PHE A 194 25.56 -8.62 5.76
CA PHE A 194 24.22 -8.12 5.44
C PHE A 194 24.17 -7.26 4.16
N ALA A 195 25.21 -6.47 3.89
CA ALA A 195 25.31 -5.67 2.68
C ALA A 195 25.70 -6.52 1.48
N ALA A 196 26.63 -7.47 1.67
CA ALA A 196 27.00 -8.46 0.66
C ALA A 196 25.77 -9.24 0.16
N VAL A 197 24.99 -9.82 1.08
CA VAL A 197 23.77 -10.58 0.73
C VAL A 197 22.74 -9.69 0.05
N TYR A 198 22.53 -8.46 0.54
CA TYR A 198 21.61 -7.52 -0.11
C TYR A 198 22.02 -7.25 -1.57
N MET A 199 23.31 -6.96 -1.81
CA MET A 199 23.85 -6.70 -3.16
C MET A 199 23.75 -7.94 -4.07
N MET A 200 24.09 -9.12 -3.55
CA MET A 200 23.94 -10.38 -4.29
C MET A 200 22.48 -10.65 -4.67
N CYS A 201 21.54 -10.46 -3.74
CA CYS A 201 20.10 -10.61 -4.01
C CYS A 201 19.57 -9.59 -5.03
N LYS A 202 20.21 -8.43 -5.15
CA LYS A 202 19.90 -7.40 -6.17
C LYS A 202 20.64 -7.63 -7.49
N GLY A 203 21.49 -8.65 -7.59
CA GLY A 203 22.23 -8.98 -8.81
C GLY A 203 23.35 -8.00 -9.15
N ILE A 204 23.86 -7.26 -8.16
CA ILE A 204 24.92 -6.25 -8.33
C ILE A 204 26.25 -6.66 -7.67
N ALA A 205 26.31 -7.84 -7.05
CA ALA A 205 27.53 -8.42 -6.52
C ALA A 205 27.53 -9.96 -6.67
N SER A 206 28.71 -10.55 -6.65
CA SER A 206 28.94 -11.99 -6.60
C SER A 206 30.00 -12.34 -5.55
N SER A 207 29.96 -13.57 -5.03
CA SER A 207 31.05 -14.10 -4.24
C SER A 207 32.34 -14.11 -5.05
N VAL A 208 33.47 -13.91 -4.37
CA VAL A 208 34.82 -14.13 -4.91
C VAL A 208 35.04 -15.63 -5.12
#